data_AF-A0A937CIJ9-F1
#
_entry.id   AF-A0A937CIJ9-F1
#
_cell.length_a   1.000
_cell.length_b   1.000
_cell.length_c   1.000
_cell.angle_alpha   90.00
_cell.angle_beta   90.00
_cell.angle_gamma   90.00
#
_symmetry.space_group_name_H-M   'P 1'
#
loop_
_entity.id
_entity.type
_entity.pdbx_description
1 polymer ?
#
loop_
_entity_poly.entity_id
_entity_poly.type
_entity_poly.pdbx_seq_one_letter_code
_entity_poly.pdbx_strand_id
1 'polypeptide(L)'
;MKKIIYWSFLFIVSLGLATGCKPRYPNLSRPEETAPPFYKLGWEEGCETGLAAYGTSIYKTFYHFKQSPQLTTNNVYYQAWNDAFAYCRHFALRWANQGSIDEVDNIYQDRPFLDNPGNFYGW
;
A
#
# COMPACT_ATOMS: atom_id res chain seq x y z
N MET A 1 29.05 -13.03 36.60
CA MET A 1 29.11 -13.11 35.12
C MET A 1 27.85 -13.71 34.47
N LYS A 2 27.23 -14.78 35.00
CA LYS A 2 26.01 -15.39 34.40
C LYS A 2 24.77 -14.48 34.31
N LYS A 3 24.62 -13.48 35.19
CA LYS A 3 23.48 -12.55 35.21
C LYS A 3 23.45 -11.57 34.02
N ILE A 4 24.62 -11.17 33.52
CA ILE A 4 24.73 -10.23 32.38
C ILE A 4 24.29 -10.91 31.08
N ILE A 5 24.68 -12.17 30.90
CA ILE A 5 24.27 -12.99 29.74
C ILE A 5 22.74 -13.17 29.71
N TYR A 6 22.11 -13.40 30.87
CA TYR A 6 20.65 -13.54 30.97
C TYR A 6 19.89 -12.26 30.58
N TRP A 7 20.42 -11.09 30.94
CA TRP A 7 19.81 -9.79 30.62
C TRP A 7 19.97 -9.44 29.14
N SER A 8 21.12 -9.76 28.53
CA SER A 8 21.33 -9.60 27.10
C SER A 8 20.40 -10.50 26.28
N PHE A 9 20.22 -11.76 26.67
CA PHE A 9 19.28 -12.65 26.00
C PHE A 9 17.82 -12.19 26.14
N LEU A 10 17.40 -11.71 27.32
CA LEU A 10 16.06 -11.16 27.53
C LEU A 10 15.78 -9.91 26.68
N PHE A 11 16.77 -9.05 26.49
CA PHE A 11 16.64 -7.84 25.66
C PHE A 11 16.57 -8.17 24.17
N ILE A 12 17.31 -9.18 23.71
CA ILE A 12 17.27 -9.63 22.30
C ILE A 12 15.92 -10.33 22.00
N VAL A 13 15.41 -11.13 22.93
CA VAL A 13 14.10 -11.81 22.78
C VAL A 13 12.95 -10.79 22.81
N SER A 14 13.01 -9.74 23.62
CA SER A 14 11.97 -8.70 23.62
C SER A 14 11.98 -7.85 22.34
N LEU A 15 13.15 -7.58 21.76
CA LEU A 15 13.27 -6.84 20.50
C LEU A 15 12.76 -7.64 19.29
N GLY A 16 12.81 -8.97 19.35
CA GLY A 16 12.34 -9.86 18.28
C GLY A 16 10.84 -9.84 18.02
N LEU A 17 10.02 -9.42 19.00
CA LEU A 17 8.55 -9.40 18.89
C LEU A 17 8.00 -8.17 18.14
N ALA A 18 8.83 -7.17 17.82
CA ALA A 18 8.38 -5.93 17.19
C ALA A 18 8.45 -5.91 15.65
N THR A 19 8.85 -7.00 14.99
CA THR A 19 9.22 -7.01 13.55
C THR A 19 8.07 -7.30 12.57
N GLY A 20 6.81 -7.33 13.01
CA GLY A 20 5.70 -7.88 12.19
C GLY A 20 4.81 -6.90 11.41
N CYS A 21 4.97 -5.58 11.53
CA CYS A 21 4.02 -4.64 10.91
C CYS A 21 4.53 -4.12 9.56
N LYS A 22 3.84 -4.49 8.46
CA LYS A 22 4.03 -3.84 7.15
C LYS A 22 3.66 -2.34 7.27
N PRO A 23 4.55 -1.40 6.92
CA PRO A 23 4.26 0.03 7.03
C PRO A 23 3.12 0.40 6.07
N ARG A 24 2.13 1.18 6.49
CA ARG A 24 1.03 1.61 5.61
C ARG A 24 1.03 3.13 5.51
N TYR A 25 0.82 3.65 4.30
CA TYR A 25 0.71 5.09 4.14
C TYR A 25 -0.51 5.62 4.92
N PRO A 26 -0.39 6.78 5.58
CA PRO A 26 -1.52 7.40 6.23
C PRO A 26 -2.57 7.79 5.17
N ASN A 27 -3.84 7.70 5.53
CA ASN A 27 -5.00 8.00 4.65
C ASN A 27 -5.12 7.14 3.38
N LEU A 28 -4.38 6.03 3.28
CA LEU A 28 -4.59 5.08 2.19
C LEU A 28 -5.92 4.35 2.37
N SER A 29 -6.83 4.50 1.40
CA SER A 29 -8.19 3.95 1.47
C SER A 29 -8.21 2.43 1.59
N ARG A 30 -9.26 1.91 2.24
CA ARG A 30 -9.53 0.49 2.41
C ARG A 30 -10.84 0.14 1.70
N PRO A 31 -11.00 -1.12 1.25
CA PRO A 31 -12.27 -1.55 0.71
C PRO A 31 -13.32 -1.53 1.84
N GLU A 32 -14.58 -1.29 1.48
CA GLU A 32 -15.69 -1.26 2.44
C GLU A 32 -15.82 -2.61 3.17
N GLU A 33 -16.22 -2.57 4.45
CA GLU A 33 -16.40 -3.79 5.25
C GLU A 33 -17.54 -4.69 4.73
N THR A 34 -18.49 -4.15 3.98
CA THR A 34 -19.58 -4.90 3.35
C THR A 34 -19.19 -5.51 2.01
N ALA A 35 -18.02 -5.15 1.46
CA ALA A 35 -17.60 -5.58 0.13
C ALA A 35 -17.43 -7.12 0.05
N PRO A 36 -17.67 -7.72 -1.13
CA PRO A 36 -17.51 -9.16 -1.34
C PRO A 36 -16.10 -9.65 -0.96
N PRO A 37 -15.94 -10.89 -0.45
CA PRO A 37 -14.63 -11.41 -0.05
C PRO A 37 -13.58 -11.38 -1.15
N PHE A 38 -13.95 -11.73 -2.39
CA PHE A 38 -13.05 -11.67 -3.54
C PHE A 38 -12.65 -10.26 -3.92
N TYR A 39 -13.55 -9.29 -3.74
CA TYR A 39 -13.22 -7.87 -3.95
C TYR A 39 -12.19 -7.40 -2.93
N LYS A 40 -12.37 -7.72 -1.64
CA LYS A 40 -11.41 -7.36 -0.59
C LYS A 40 -10.04 -7.98 -0.83
N LEU A 41 -10.01 -9.26 -1.20
CA LEU A 41 -8.77 -9.96 -1.51
C LEU A 41 -8.07 -9.35 -2.73
N GLY A 42 -8.80 -9.12 -3.82
CA GLY A 42 -8.27 -8.44 -5.00
C GLY A 42 -7.73 -7.07 -4.65
N TRP A 43 -8.47 -6.29 -3.86
CA TRP A 43 -8.05 -4.98 -3.42
C TRP A 43 -6.77 -5.00 -2.60
N GLU A 44 -6.67 -5.91 -1.62
CA GLU A 44 -5.47 -6.03 -0.79
C GLU A 44 -4.24 -6.41 -1.62
N GLU A 45 -4.35 -7.44 -2.44
CA GLU A 45 -3.24 -7.97 -3.25
C GLU A 45 -2.82 -6.98 -4.36
N GLY A 46 -3.77 -6.33 -5.02
CA GLY A 46 -3.52 -5.30 -6.02
C GLY A 46 -2.84 -4.07 -5.41
N CYS A 47 -3.32 -3.63 -4.25
CA CYS A 47 -2.71 -2.52 -3.54
C CYS A 47 -1.28 -2.84 -3.09
N GLU A 48 -1.06 -4.01 -2.47
CA GLU A 48 0.27 -4.48 -2.07
C GLU A 48 1.24 -4.51 -3.26
N THR A 49 0.78 -4.98 -4.42
CA THR A 49 1.57 -4.95 -5.65
C THR A 49 1.91 -3.52 -6.09
N GLY A 50 0.96 -2.59 -6.03
CA GLY A 50 1.19 -1.18 -6.36
C GLY A 50 2.23 -0.53 -5.45
N LEU A 51 2.15 -0.80 -4.14
CA LEU A 51 3.12 -0.31 -3.14
C LEU A 51 4.50 -0.94 -3.31
N ALA A 52 4.57 -2.23 -3.68
CA ALA A 52 5.82 -2.92 -3.97
C ALA A 52 6.55 -2.32 -5.18
N ALA A 53 5.80 -1.92 -6.21
CA ALA A 53 6.38 -1.36 -7.43
C ALA A 53 6.74 0.13 -7.31
N TYR A 54 5.87 0.92 -6.68
CA TYR A 54 5.93 2.40 -6.72
C TYR A 54 6.09 3.07 -5.35
N GLY A 55 6.09 2.31 -4.26
CA GLY A 55 6.39 2.83 -2.93
C GLY A 55 7.83 3.34 -2.80
N THR A 56 8.10 4.07 -1.72
CA THR A 56 9.49 4.44 -1.38
C THR A 56 10.32 3.19 -1.07
N SER A 57 11.66 3.33 -1.02
CA SER A 57 12.56 2.19 -0.78
C SER A 57 12.19 1.37 0.46
N ILE A 58 11.65 2.01 1.50
CA ILE A 58 11.16 1.32 2.69
C ILE A 58 9.98 0.41 2.32
N TYR A 59 8.96 0.93 1.63
CA TYR A 59 7.79 0.16 1.23
C TYR A 59 8.15 -1.01 0.31
N LYS A 60 9.11 -0.82 -0.60
CA LYS A 60 9.61 -1.90 -1.48
C LYS A 60 10.24 -3.07 -0.72
N THR A 61 10.77 -2.84 0.48
CA THR A 61 11.33 -3.90 1.33
C THR A 61 10.24 -4.72 2.04
N PHE A 62 9.06 -4.14 2.28
CA PHE A 62 7.97 -4.81 3.01
C PHE A 62 6.84 -5.35 2.13
N TYR A 63 6.65 -4.78 0.94
CA TYR A 63 5.60 -5.18 0.00
C TYR A 63 6.20 -5.89 -1.20
N HIS A 64 5.45 -6.86 -1.73
CA HIS A 64 5.84 -7.63 -2.91
C HIS A 64 4.67 -7.74 -3.88
N PHE A 65 4.97 -8.17 -5.11
CA PHE A 65 3.91 -8.54 -6.05
C PHE A 65 3.07 -9.68 -5.46
N LYS A 66 1.75 -9.48 -5.38
CA LYS A 66 0.80 -10.50 -4.97
C LYS A 66 -0.37 -10.52 -5.94
N GLN A 67 -0.63 -11.69 -6.49
CA GLN A 67 -1.82 -11.98 -7.27
C GLN A 67 -2.08 -13.48 -7.17
N SER A 68 -3.29 -13.84 -6.78
CA SER A 68 -3.79 -15.21 -6.73
C SER A 68 -4.10 -15.71 -8.14
N PRO A 69 -3.25 -16.57 -8.76
CA PRO A 69 -3.39 -16.92 -10.17
C PRO A 69 -4.70 -17.64 -10.47
N GLN A 70 -5.19 -18.43 -9.52
CA GLN A 70 -6.44 -19.18 -9.62
C GLN A 70 -7.68 -18.28 -9.65
N LEU A 71 -7.56 -17.03 -9.19
CA LEU A 71 -8.66 -16.07 -9.12
C LEU A 71 -8.61 -15.04 -10.26
N THR A 72 -7.60 -15.08 -11.12
CA THR A 72 -7.50 -14.16 -12.28
C THR A 72 -8.66 -14.29 -13.26
N THR A 73 -9.33 -15.45 -13.30
CA THR A 73 -10.54 -15.69 -14.09
C THR A 73 -11.82 -15.21 -13.38
N ASN A 74 -11.76 -14.93 -12.09
CA ASN A 74 -12.87 -14.35 -11.34
C ASN A 74 -12.90 -12.84 -11.60
N ASN A 75 -13.95 -12.38 -12.29
CA ASN A 75 -14.11 -10.98 -12.68
C ASN A 75 -14.02 -10.03 -11.47
N VAL A 76 -14.74 -10.32 -10.38
CA VAL A 76 -14.80 -9.45 -9.19
C VAL A 76 -13.42 -9.29 -8.56
N TYR A 77 -12.68 -10.39 -8.41
CA TYR A 77 -11.32 -10.37 -7.90
C TYR A 77 -10.38 -9.59 -8.83
N TYR A 78 -10.38 -9.93 -10.13
CA TYR A 78 -9.42 -9.38 -11.08
C TYR A 78 -9.65 -7.89 -11.32
N GLN A 79 -10.91 -7.46 -11.39
CA GLN A 79 -11.26 -6.04 -11.45
C GLN A 79 -10.79 -5.30 -10.20
N ALA A 80 -11.12 -5.81 -9.00
CA ALA A 80 -10.69 -5.20 -7.74
C ALA A 80 -9.16 -5.10 -7.62
N TRP A 81 -8.45 -6.12 -8.11
CA TRP A 81 -6.99 -6.13 -8.17
C TRP A 81 -6.44 -5.02 -9.05
N ASN A 82 -6.98 -4.85 -10.26
CA ASN A 82 -6.55 -3.79 -11.17
C ASN A 82 -6.85 -2.39 -10.63
N ASP A 83 -8.06 -2.20 -10.10
CA ASP A 83 -8.50 -0.92 -9.53
C ASP A 83 -7.60 -0.53 -8.34
N ALA A 84 -7.33 -1.47 -7.44
CA ALA A 84 -6.48 -1.23 -6.28
C ALA A 84 -5.00 -1.03 -6.64
N PHE A 85 -4.48 -1.78 -7.64
CA PHE A 85 -3.14 -1.56 -8.16
C PHE A 85 -2.99 -0.15 -8.71
N ALA A 86 -3.93 0.30 -9.53
CA ALA A 86 -3.94 1.65 -10.09
C ALA A 86 -4.06 2.72 -8.99
N TYR A 87 -4.99 2.56 -8.05
CA TYR A 87 -5.15 3.50 -6.94
C TYR A 87 -3.87 3.60 -6.10
N CYS A 88 -3.34 2.46 -5.62
CA CYS A 88 -2.22 2.45 -4.69
C CYS A 88 -0.89 2.84 -5.36
N ARG A 89 -0.68 2.56 -6.66
CA ARG A 89 0.52 3.07 -7.36
C ARG A 89 0.50 4.60 -7.48
N HIS A 90 -0.64 5.20 -7.80
CA HIS A 90 -0.75 6.66 -7.96
C HIS A 90 -0.61 7.35 -6.61
N PHE A 91 -1.20 6.75 -5.57
CA PHE A 91 -1.02 7.21 -4.21
C PHE A 91 0.44 7.15 -3.78
N ALA A 92 1.12 6.01 -3.98
CA ALA A 92 2.53 5.85 -3.64
C ALA A 92 3.44 6.82 -4.39
N LEU A 93 3.18 7.06 -5.68
CA LEU A 93 3.90 8.04 -6.48
C LEU A 93 3.73 9.47 -5.95
N ARG A 94 2.51 9.87 -5.58
CA ARG A 94 2.29 11.19 -4.95
C ARG A 94 3.09 11.31 -3.66
N TRP A 95 3.07 10.28 -2.81
CA TRP A 95 3.83 10.27 -1.55
C TRP A 95 5.34 10.30 -1.76
N ALA A 96 5.87 9.54 -2.73
CA ALA A 96 7.28 9.54 -3.05
C ALA A 96 7.75 10.88 -3.60
N ASN A 97 6.87 11.58 -4.32
CA ASN A 97 7.15 12.89 -4.92
C ASN A 97 6.64 14.06 -4.07
N GLN A 98 6.15 13.85 -2.85
CA GLN A 98 5.47 14.92 -2.10
C GLN A 98 6.40 16.12 -1.82
N GLY A 99 7.69 15.86 -1.60
CA GLY A 99 8.71 16.91 -1.49
C GLY A 99 8.99 17.71 -2.77
N SER A 100 8.57 17.22 -3.96
CA SER A 100 8.57 17.98 -5.21
C SER A 100 7.19 18.50 -5.61
N ILE A 101 6.11 17.92 -5.06
CA ILE A 101 4.73 18.32 -5.30
C ILE A 101 4.34 19.52 -4.42
N ASP A 102 4.84 19.69 -3.19
CA ASP A 102 4.51 20.88 -2.38
C ASP A 102 4.96 22.20 -3.05
N GLU A 103 5.99 22.15 -3.91
CA GLU A 103 6.42 23.27 -4.77
C GLU A 103 5.52 23.43 -6.01
N VAL A 104 4.96 22.33 -6.52
CA VAL A 104 4.13 22.27 -7.73
C VAL A 104 2.63 22.48 -7.43
N ASP A 105 2.13 22.14 -6.24
CA ASP A 105 0.74 22.31 -5.82
C ASP A 105 0.37 23.81 -5.75
N ASN A 106 1.34 24.70 -5.47
CA ASN A 106 1.17 26.16 -5.62
C ASN A 106 0.96 26.60 -7.10
N ILE A 107 1.35 25.78 -8.08
CA ILE A 107 1.21 26.07 -9.52
C ILE A 107 0.00 25.33 -10.13
N TYR A 108 -0.44 24.21 -9.54
CA TYR A 108 -1.47 23.32 -10.09
C TYR A 108 -2.84 23.39 -9.37
N GLN A 109 -3.04 24.33 -8.46
CA GLN A 109 -4.31 24.54 -7.76
C GLN A 109 -5.47 24.97 -8.68
N ASP A 110 -5.21 25.23 -9.97
CA ASP A 110 -6.20 25.60 -11.00
C ASP A 110 -6.69 24.42 -11.87
N ARG A 111 -6.32 23.16 -11.58
CA ARG A 111 -6.78 22.01 -12.38
C ARG A 111 -7.84 21.20 -11.64
N PRO A 112 -9.11 21.16 -12.11
CA PRO A 112 -10.25 20.54 -11.42
C PRO A 112 -10.25 18.99 -11.43
N PHE A 113 -9.07 18.37 -11.50
CA PHE A 113 -8.94 16.91 -11.64
C PHE A 113 -9.05 16.17 -10.29
N LEU A 114 -9.02 16.88 -9.16
CA LEU A 114 -9.01 16.27 -7.82
C LEU A 114 -10.38 16.22 -7.13
N ASP A 115 -11.42 16.85 -7.70
CA ASP A 115 -12.73 16.95 -7.05
C ASP A 115 -13.74 15.89 -7.52
N ASN A 116 -13.34 14.99 -8.44
CA ASN A 116 -14.24 13.98 -8.98
C ASN A 116 -13.65 12.56 -8.89
N PRO A 117 -14.00 11.78 -7.85
CA PRO A 117 -13.57 10.39 -7.72
C PRO A 117 -14.11 9.47 -8.84
N GLY A 118 -14.97 9.96 -9.73
CA GLY A 118 -15.51 9.21 -10.88
C GLY A 118 -14.60 9.16 -12.13
N ASN A 119 -13.47 9.88 -12.17
CA ASN A 119 -12.67 10.00 -13.39
C ASN A 119 -11.43 9.07 -13.46
N PHE A 120 -11.39 8.02 -12.62
CA PHE A 120 -10.31 7.02 -12.63
C PHE A 120 -10.38 6.02 -13.80
N TYR A 121 -11.39 6.11 -14.68
CA TYR A 121 -11.57 5.24 -15.86
C TYR A 121 -11.12 5.87 -17.19
N GLY A 122 -10.15 6.79 -17.15
CA GLY A 122 -9.48 7.27 -18.36
C GLY A 122 -8.32 6.34 -18.72
N TRP A 123 -8.53 5.49 -19.72
CA TRP A 123 -7.49 4.74 -20.43
C TRP A 123 -6.38 5.65 -20.94
#